data_AF-A0A4Y7RYB3-F1
#
_entry.id   AF-A0A4Y7RYB3-F1
#
_cell.length_a   1.000
_cell.length_b   1.000
_cell.length_c   1.000
_cell.angle_alpha   90.00
_cell.angle_beta   90.00
_cell.angle_gamma   90.00
#
_symmetry.space_group_name_H-M   'P 1'
#
loop_
_entity.id
_entity.type
_entity.pdbx_description
1 polymer ?
#
loop_
_entity_poly.entity_id
_entity_poly.type
_entity_poly.pdbx_seq_one_letter_code
_entity_poly.pdbx_strand_id
1 'polypeptide(L)'
;MDEKAKVALLSIGSNTFLALGKLAAGLYMGSVSVISEAAHSSLDLVAAVIAFFAVKTAAKPADDRHNYGHGKFENLSSIIEAILILVAGAMIINSAIPKLKGGGQIESLGLGAGVMGVSVLVNLLVSRKLLKTARKMESPALAADGWHLMTDVYTSLGVFAGLGAIYLTGLTILDPIIAIAVALMIFKAAFNLIRESVRSILDVNLPKTEENLIKGILQSYAEEYVEFHDLRTRKAGSDRYVDLHLVVPKYQDINAVHNLCDRIEDDLRAQLPGAQILIHTEPCGGHCEEIGSIK
;
A
#
# COMPACT_ATOMS: atom_id res chain seq x y z
N MET A 1 -4.80 11.79 17.20
CA MET A 1 -5.03 11.24 15.85
C MET A 1 -3.70 10.74 15.32
N ASP A 2 -3.64 9.47 14.94
CA ASP A 2 -2.45 8.79 14.41
C ASP A 2 -1.87 9.53 13.18
N GLU A 3 -0.56 9.45 12.96
CA GLU A 3 0.14 10.09 11.84
C GLU A 3 -0.45 9.62 10.50
N LYS A 4 -0.76 8.33 10.36
CA LYS A 4 -1.40 7.79 9.15
C LYS A 4 -2.74 8.49 8.86
N ALA A 5 -3.60 8.59 9.87
CA ALA A 5 -4.92 9.21 9.73
C ALA A 5 -4.85 10.71 9.41
N LYS A 6 -3.86 11.43 9.92
CA LYS A 6 -3.63 12.86 9.57
C LYS A 6 -3.27 13.03 8.10
N VAL A 7 -2.43 12.13 7.56
CA VAL A 7 -2.02 12.20 6.15
C VAL A 7 -3.13 11.73 5.22
N ALA A 8 -3.92 10.72 5.60
CA ALA A 8 -5.13 10.35 4.86
C ALA A 8 -6.16 11.50 4.83
N LEU A 9 -6.34 12.22 5.95
CA LEU A 9 -7.25 13.38 5.97
C LEU A 9 -6.76 14.53 5.08
N LEU A 10 -5.44 14.69 4.95
CA LEU A 10 -4.87 15.64 3.98
C LEU A 10 -5.26 15.27 2.55
N SER A 11 -5.24 13.97 2.20
CA SER A 11 -5.67 13.47 0.89
C SER A 11 -7.14 13.78 0.61
N ILE A 12 -8.02 13.52 1.58
CA ILE A 12 -9.44 13.90 1.52
C ILE A 12 -9.59 15.41 1.29
N GLY A 13 -8.87 16.22 2.07
CA GLY A 13 -8.91 17.67 1.97
C GLY A 13 -8.48 18.18 0.59
N SER A 14 -7.39 17.64 0.04
CA SER A 14 -6.93 18.01 -1.30
C SER A 14 -7.89 17.56 -2.39
N ASN A 15 -8.40 16.33 -2.34
CA ASN A 15 -9.32 15.83 -3.37
C ASN A 15 -10.65 16.57 -3.33
N THR A 16 -11.13 16.94 -2.14
CA THR A 16 -12.32 17.80 -1.99
C THR A 16 -12.10 19.16 -2.62
N PHE A 17 -10.96 19.80 -2.33
CA PHE A 17 -10.60 21.08 -2.90
C PHE A 17 -10.50 21.03 -4.43
N LEU A 18 -9.83 20.01 -4.98
CA LEU A 18 -9.67 19.84 -6.41
C LEU A 18 -11.00 19.52 -7.12
N ALA A 19 -11.82 18.63 -6.57
CA ALA A 19 -13.12 18.28 -7.14
C ALA A 19 -14.05 19.50 -7.21
N LEU A 20 -14.16 20.27 -6.12
CA LEU A 20 -14.97 21.48 -6.09
C LEU A 20 -14.41 22.58 -6.99
N GLY A 21 -13.08 22.78 -6.99
CA GLY A 21 -12.42 23.78 -7.83
C GLY A 21 -12.61 23.50 -9.31
N LYS A 22 -12.42 22.25 -9.73
CA LYS A 22 -12.66 21.79 -11.11
C LYS A 22 -14.13 21.92 -11.49
N LEU A 23 -15.06 21.53 -10.61
CA LEU A 23 -16.49 21.64 -10.88
C LEU A 23 -16.92 23.10 -11.08
N ALA A 24 -16.50 23.99 -10.18
CA ALA A 24 -16.80 25.43 -10.28
C ALA A 24 -16.22 26.05 -11.56
N ALA A 25 -14.97 25.72 -11.90
CA ALA A 25 -14.34 26.18 -13.13
C ALA A 25 -15.06 25.65 -14.38
N GLY A 26 -15.40 24.35 -14.39
CA GLY A 26 -16.11 23.72 -15.50
C GLY A 26 -17.48 24.31 -15.76
N LEU A 27 -18.26 24.57 -14.70
CA LEU A 27 -19.56 25.24 -14.79
C LEU A 27 -19.43 26.68 -15.28
N TYR A 28 -18.47 27.45 -14.75
CA TYR A 28 -18.23 28.83 -15.16
C TYR A 28 -17.82 28.94 -16.63
N MET A 29 -16.98 28.00 -17.10
CA MET A 29 -16.51 27.95 -18.48
C MET A 29 -17.50 27.30 -19.45
N GLY A 30 -18.54 26.61 -18.95
CA GLY A 30 -19.39 25.74 -19.76
C GLY A 30 -18.62 24.59 -20.42
N SER A 31 -17.51 24.14 -19.81
CA SER A 31 -16.62 23.14 -20.40
C SER A 31 -16.98 21.74 -19.90
N VAL A 32 -17.52 20.91 -20.81
CA VAL A 32 -17.82 19.49 -20.54
C VAL A 32 -16.56 18.72 -20.13
N SER A 33 -15.41 19.04 -20.74
CA SER A 33 -14.10 18.45 -20.43
C SER A 33 -13.69 18.66 -18.98
N VAL A 34 -13.76 19.91 -18.50
CA VAL A 34 -13.39 20.26 -17.11
C VAL A 34 -14.41 19.68 -16.12
N ILE A 35 -15.70 19.61 -16.49
CA ILE A 35 -16.72 18.95 -15.67
C ILE A 35 -16.46 17.43 -15.56
N SER A 36 -16.06 16.76 -16.65
CA SER A 36 -15.67 15.34 -16.64
C SER A 36 -14.47 15.12 -15.72
N GLU A 37 -13.50 16.02 -15.75
CA GLU A 37 -12.34 15.97 -14.85
C GLU A 37 -12.72 16.19 -13.37
N ALA A 38 -13.73 17.03 -13.11
CA ALA A 38 -14.28 17.18 -11.75
C ALA A 38 -14.96 15.89 -11.27
N ALA A 39 -15.64 15.17 -12.17
CA ALA A 39 -16.22 13.87 -11.86
C ALA A 39 -15.14 12.82 -11.55
N HIS A 40 -14.03 12.82 -12.30
CA HIS A 40 -12.86 11.98 -12.00
C HIS A 40 -12.28 12.31 -10.61
N SER A 41 -12.05 13.58 -10.30
CA SER A 41 -11.60 13.99 -8.95
C SER A 41 -12.58 13.69 -7.82
N SER A 42 -13.87 13.49 -8.13
CA SER A 42 -14.84 13.02 -7.16
C SER A 42 -14.67 11.52 -6.85
N LEU A 43 -14.27 10.71 -7.84
CA LEU A 43 -13.89 9.31 -7.62
C LEU A 43 -12.59 9.22 -6.78
N ASP A 44 -11.63 10.13 -7.02
CA ASP A 44 -10.40 10.22 -6.21
C ASP A 44 -10.73 10.56 -4.75
N LEU A 45 -11.71 11.43 -4.52
CA LEU A 45 -12.21 11.72 -3.18
C LEU A 45 -12.82 10.48 -2.52
N VAL A 46 -13.61 9.69 -3.27
CA VAL A 46 -14.16 8.43 -2.76
C VAL A 46 -13.04 7.45 -2.37
N ALA A 47 -12.02 7.30 -3.21
CA ALA A 47 -10.85 6.47 -2.92
C ALA A 47 -10.14 6.93 -1.63
N ALA A 48 -9.85 8.24 -1.50
CA ALA A 48 -9.21 8.80 -0.31
C ALA A 48 -10.05 8.62 0.97
N VAL A 49 -11.39 8.69 0.85
CA VAL A 49 -12.30 8.39 1.97
C VAL A 49 -12.21 6.92 2.38
N ILE A 50 -12.19 6.00 1.43
CA ILE A 50 -12.00 4.57 1.69
C ILE A 50 -10.66 4.34 2.40
N ALA A 51 -9.56 4.92 1.90
CA ALA A 51 -8.24 4.83 2.50
C ALA A 51 -8.22 5.34 3.95
N PHE A 52 -8.84 6.50 4.21
CA PHE A 52 -8.96 7.05 5.57
C PHE A 52 -9.71 6.12 6.52
N PHE A 53 -10.87 5.59 6.10
CA PHE A 53 -11.63 4.66 6.92
C PHE A 53 -10.89 3.35 7.15
N ALA A 54 -10.16 2.85 6.16
CA ALA A 54 -9.34 1.66 6.28
C ALA A 54 -8.20 1.86 7.30
N VAL A 55 -7.44 2.95 7.19
CA VAL A 55 -6.39 3.30 8.16
C VAL A 55 -6.97 3.46 9.57
N LYS A 56 -8.08 4.18 9.71
CA LYS A 56 -8.73 4.40 11.01
C LYS A 56 -9.24 3.09 11.62
N THR A 57 -9.76 2.19 10.79
CA THR A 57 -10.26 0.89 11.24
C THR A 57 -9.12 -0.04 11.59
N ALA A 58 -8.06 -0.07 10.79
CA ALA A 58 -6.87 -0.88 11.03
C ALA A 58 -6.13 -0.53 12.31
N ALA A 59 -6.16 0.74 12.72
CA ALA A 59 -5.58 1.19 13.99
C ALA A 59 -6.38 0.76 15.23
N LYS A 60 -7.55 0.12 15.08
CA LYS A 60 -8.30 -0.42 16.22
C LYS A 60 -7.62 -1.68 16.75
N PRO A 61 -7.50 -1.84 18.09
CA PRO A 61 -6.97 -3.05 18.68
C PRO A 61 -7.89 -4.26 18.39
N ALA A 62 -7.46 -5.45 18.80
CA ALA A 62 -8.28 -6.65 18.77
C ALA A 62 -9.59 -6.46 19.56
N ASP A 63 -10.66 -7.08 19.06
CA ASP A 63 -11.98 -7.12 19.70
C ASP A 63 -12.56 -8.55 19.63
N ASP A 64 -13.70 -8.78 20.28
CA ASP A 64 -14.34 -10.10 20.36
C ASP A 64 -14.69 -10.73 19.00
N ARG A 65 -14.76 -9.94 17.92
CA ARG A 65 -15.02 -10.41 16.55
C ARG A 65 -13.73 -10.53 15.73
N HIS A 66 -12.68 -9.82 16.12
CA HIS A 66 -11.39 -9.74 15.43
C HIS A 66 -10.26 -9.91 16.44
N ASN A 67 -10.04 -11.15 16.90
CA ASN A 67 -9.05 -11.48 17.92
C ASN A 67 -7.60 -11.14 17.54
N TYR A 68 -7.30 -11.04 16.24
CA TYR A 68 -5.99 -10.63 15.71
C TYR A 68 -5.96 -9.15 15.26
N GLY A 69 -6.96 -8.36 15.65
CA GLY A 69 -7.06 -6.95 15.26
C GLY A 69 -7.50 -6.73 13.81
N HIS A 70 -7.34 -5.49 13.37
CA HIS A 70 -7.96 -4.96 12.16
C HIS A 70 -6.95 -4.62 11.05
N GLY A 71 -5.68 -4.97 11.19
CA GLY A 71 -4.62 -4.58 10.25
C GLY A 71 -4.91 -4.92 8.78
N LYS A 72 -5.60 -6.05 8.50
CA LYS A 72 -5.95 -6.48 7.13
C LYS A 72 -6.91 -5.53 6.39
N PHE A 73 -7.59 -4.59 7.08
CA PHE A 73 -8.43 -3.57 6.42
C PHE A 73 -7.61 -2.63 5.51
N GLU A 74 -6.34 -2.35 5.83
CA GLU A 74 -5.48 -1.55 4.93
C GLU A 74 -5.21 -2.27 3.60
N ASN A 75 -4.97 -3.59 3.66
CA ASN A 75 -4.76 -4.41 2.48
C ASN A 75 -6.01 -4.47 1.60
N LEU A 76 -7.20 -4.56 2.22
CA LEU A 76 -8.46 -4.55 1.50
C LEU A 76 -8.68 -3.23 0.76
N SER A 77 -8.43 -2.08 1.42
CA SER A 77 -8.46 -0.76 0.77
C SER A 77 -7.54 -0.69 -0.43
N SER A 78 -6.31 -1.20 -0.26
CA SER A 78 -5.29 -1.18 -1.31
C SER A 78 -5.72 -1.96 -2.55
N ILE A 79 -6.41 -3.09 -2.37
CA ILE A 79 -6.99 -3.87 -3.49
C ILE A 79 -8.11 -3.10 -4.17
N ILE A 80 -9.02 -2.50 -3.40
CA ILE A 80 -10.13 -1.72 -3.95
C ILE A 80 -9.60 -0.55 -4.79
N GLU A 81 -8.64 0.21 -4.25
CA GLU A 81 -7.99 1.32 -4.96
C GLU A 81 -7.25 0.83 -6.21
N ALA A 82 -6.50 -0.26 -6.13
CA ALA A 82 -5.83 -0.79 -7.31
C ALA A 82 -6.82 -1.23 -8.41
N ILE A 83 -8.00 -1.74 -8.05
CA ILE A 83 -9.08 -2.02 -9.01
C ILE A 83 -9.58 -0.71 -9.64
N LEU A 84 -9.79 0.36 -8.86
CA LEU A 84 -10.18 1.67 -9.40
C LEU A 84 -9.14 2.20 -10.40
N ILE A 85 -7.86 2.07 -10.07
CA ILE A 85 -6.75 2.44 -10.97
C ILE A 85 -6.78 1.61 -12.28
N LEU A 86 -7.06 0.30 -12.20
CA LEU A 86 -7.22 -0.53 -13.40
C LEU A 86 -8.42 -0.09 -14.25
N VAL A 87 -9.55 0.25 -13.63
CA VAL A 87 -10.73 0.76 -14.36
C VAL A 87 -10.38 2.07 -15.05
N ALA A 88 -9.72 3.00 -14.37
CA ALA A 88 -9.27 4.27 -14.96
C ALA A 88 -8.32 4.05 -16.14
N GLY A 89 -7.32 3.17 -16.00
CA GLY A 89 -6.40 2.80 -17.09
C GLY A 89 -7.12 2.20 -18.30
N ALA A 90 -8.12 1.34 -18.07
CA ALA A 90 -8.94 0.76 -19.14
C ALA A 90 -9.79 1.81 -19.85
N MET A 91 -10.36 2.77 -19.11
CA MET A 91 -11.10 3.90 -19.69
C MET A 91 -10.20 4.76 -20.57
N ILE A 92 -8.95 5.05 -20.14
CA ILE A 92 -7.98 5.80 -20.95
C ILE A 92 -7.71 5.09 -22.29
N ILE A 93 -7.46 3.78 -22.26
CA ILE A 93 -7.22 3.00 -23.49
C ILE A 93 -8.45 3.03 -24.39
N ASN A 94 -9.65 2.83 -23.82
CA ASN A 94 -10.90 2.86 -24.56
C ASN A 94 -11.14 4.22 -25.22
N SER A 95 -10.79 5.33 -24.55
CA SER A 95 -10.85 6.68 -25.12
C SER A 95 -9.74 6.99 -26.13
N ALA A 96 -8.58 6.35 -26.03
CA ALA A 96 -7.44 6.55 -26.93
C ALA A 96 -7.58 5.78 -28.26
N ILE A 97 -8.16 4.58 -28.26
CA ILE A 97 -8.29 3.74 -29.46
C ILE A 97 -9.05 4.44 -30.62
N PRO A 98 -10.20 5.11 -30.40
CA PRO A 98 -10.90 5.82 -31.46
C PRO A 98 -10.08 6.99 -32.03
N LYS A 99 -9.28 7.67 -31.20
CA LYS A 99 -8.43 8.80 -31.62
C LYS A 99 -7.33 8.36 -32.58
N LEU A 100 -6.84 7.11 -32.49
CA LEU A 100 -5.86 6.55 -33.45
C LEU A 100 -6.41 6.47 -34.88
N LYS A 101 -7.74 6.42 -35.05
CA LYS A 101 -8.40 6.36 -36.36
C LYS A 101 -8.76 7.74 -36.93
N GLY A 102 -8.23 8.82 -36.34
CA GLY A 102 -8.43 10.20 -36.80
C GLY A 102 -9.58 10.95 -36.12
N GLY A 103 -10.17 10.40 -35.07
CA GLY A 103 -11.32 10.99 -34.36
C GLY A 103 -10.95 11.83 -33.14
N GLY A 104 -10.22 12.93 -33.31
CA GLY A 104 -9.86 13.82 -32.20
C GLY A 104 -9.93 15.30 -32.57
N GLN A 105 -10.91 16.02 -32.03
CA GLN A 105 -10.84 17.48 -31.96
C GLN A 105 -9.98 17.86 -30.75
N ILE A 106 -9.01 18.76 -30.97
CA ILE A 106 -8.20 19.32 -29.90
C ILE A 106 -9.09 20.35 -29.20
N GLU A 107 -9.60 20.01 -28.01
CA GLU A 107 -10.29 20.99 -27.18
C GLU A 107 -9.31 22.09 -26.79
N SER A 108 -9.72 23.36 -26.96
CA SER A 108 -8.84 24.48 -26.63
C SER A 108 -8.60 24.51 -25.12
N LEU A 109 -7.34 24.35 -24.74
CA LEU A 109 -6.80 24.53 -23.40
C LEU A 109 -6.82 26.02 -23.02
N GLY A 110 -8.00 26.57 -22.79
CA GLY A 110 -8.15 27.89 -22.19
C GLY A 110 -7.80 27.87 -20.70
N LEU A 111 -8.62 28.52 -19.87
CA LEU A 111 -8.47 28.53 -18.41
C LEU A 111 -8.42 27.13 -17.77
N GLY A 112 -8.95 26.09 -18.44
CA GLY A 112 -8.92 24.70 -17.99
C GLY A 112 -7.51 24.12 -17.85
N ALA A 113 -6.56 24.57 -18.66
CA ALA A 113 -5.16 24.14 -18.53
C ALA A 113 -4.52 24.60 -17.22
N GLY A 114 -4.86 25.81 -16.76
CA GLY A 114 -4.40 26.33 -15.47
C GLY A 114 -4.94 25.50 -14.30
N VAL A 115 -6.23 25.16 -14.33
CA VAL A 115 -6.87 24.31 -13.31
C VAL A 115 -6.24 22.92 -13.29
N MET A 116 -6.00 22.31 -14.46
CA MET A 116 -5.29 21.04 -14.59
C MET A 116 -3.86 21.12 -14.04
N GLY A 117 -3.13 22.19 -14.36
CA GLY A 117 -1.77 22.42 -13.86
C GLY A 117 -1.73 22.53 -12.34
N VAL A 118 -2.68 23.24 -11.72
CA VAL A 118 -2.82 23.29 -10.26
C VAL A 118 -3.12 21.90 -9.69
N SER A 119 -4.01 21.13 -10.33
CA SER A 119 -4.30 19.75 -9.91
C SER A 119 -3.06 18.87 -9.90
N VAL A 120 -2.22 18.95 -10.94
CA VAL A 120 -0.95 18.22 -11.02
C VAL A 120 -0.03 18.58 -9.85
N LEU A 121 0.12 19.88 -9.55
CA LEU A 121 0.97 20.32 -8.45
C LEU A 121 0.46 19.82 -7.09
N VAL A 122 -0.85 19.93 -6.84
CA VAL A 122 -1.46 19.47 -5.58
C VAL A 122 -1.30 17.96 -5.43
N ASN A 123 -1.68 17.17 -6.45
CA ASN A 123 -1.57 15.71 -6.42
C ASN A 123 -0.12 15.27 -6.22
N LEU A 124 0.84 15.94 -6.87
CA LEU A 124 2.27 15.65 -6.73
C LEU A 124 2.77 15.86 -5.29
N LEU A 125 2.38 16.98 -4.67
CA LEU A 125 2.80 17.31 -3.31
C LEU A 125 2.17 16.36 -2.27
N VAL A 126 0.86 16.13 -2.38
CA VAL A 126 0.11 15.27 -1.44
C VAL A 126 0.56 13.83 -1.56
N SER A 127 0.67 13.31 -2.79
CA SER A 127 1.14 11.96 -3.04
C SER A 127 2.55 11.70 -2.50
N ARG A 128 3.51 12.63 -2.70
CA ARG A 128 4.85 12.47 -2.11
C ARG A 128 4.81 12.34 -0.60
N LYS A 129 3.93 13.10 0.06
CA LYS A 129 3.75 13.02 1.51
C LYS A 129 3.07 11.71 1.93
N LEU A 130 2.07 11.25 1.18
CA LEU A 130 1.44 9.94 1.36
C LEU A 130 2.47 8.82 1.24
N LEU A 131 3.17 8.73 0.12
CA LEU A 131 4.18 7.68 -0.15
C LEU A 131 5.33 7.70 0.87
N LYS A 132 5.78 8.88 1.30
CA LYS A 132 6.79 8.99 2.37
C LYS A 132 6.27 8.43 3.69
N THR A 133 5.04 8.76 4.06
CA THR A 133 4.42 8.28 5.30
C THR A 133 4.09 6.79 5.21
N ALA A 134 3.62 6.32 4.05
CA ALA A 134 3.32 4.93 3.77
C ALA A 134 4.56 4.04 3.93
N ARG A 135 5.72 4.49 3.46
CA ARG A 135 7.00 3.78 3.67
C ARG A 135 7.45 3.80 5.12
N LYS A 136 7.35 4.96 5.78
CA LYS A 136 7.75 5.13 7.19
C LYS A 136 6.91 4.26 8.14
N MET A 137 5.60 4.21 7.89
CA MET A 137 4.61 3.57 8.76
C MET A 137 4.15 2.21 8.22
N GLU A 138 4.79 1.71 7.16
CA GLU A 138 4.45 0.47 6.45
C GLU A 138 2.95 0.30 6.21
N SER A 139 2.31 1.34 5.65
CA SER A 139 0.86 1.42 5.43
C SER A 139 0.51 1.13 3.98
N PRO A 140 -0.09 -0.03 3.66
CA PRO A 140 -0.55 -0.35 2.31
C PRO A 140 -1.59 0.63 1.80
N ALA A 141 -2.55 1.03 2.65
CA ALA A 141 -3.64 1.94 2.26
C ALA A 141 -3.10 3.32 1.84
N LEU A 142 -2.16 3.90 2.61
CA LEU A 142 -1.54 5.17 2.21
C LEU A 142 -0.64 5.02 0.98
N ALA A 143 -0.03 3.84 0.77
CA ALA A 143 0.77 3.57 -0.42
C ALA A 143 -0.12 3.55 -1.66
N ALA A 144 -1.26 2.87 -1.59
CA ALA A 144 -2.24 2.81 -2.66
C ALA A 144 -2.77 4.20 -3.01
N ASP A 145 -3.22 4.98 -2.03
CA ASP A 145 -3.76 6.33 -2.25
C ASP A 145 -2.69 7.28 -2.82
N GLY A 146 -1.45 7.16 -2.32
CA GLY A 146 -0.32 7.88 -2.87
C GLY A 146 -0.03 7.53 -4.33
N TRP A 147 -0.08 6.25 -4.70
CA TRP A 147 0.13 5.80 -6.09
C TRP A 147 -1.05 6.12 -7.01
N HIS A 148 -2.28 6.16 -6.50
CA HIS A 148 -3.45 6.66 -7.21
C HIS A 148 -3.23 8.12 -7.60
N LEU A 149 -2.88 8.99 -6.65
CA LEU A 149 -2.59 10.40 -6.95
C LEU A 149 -1.37 10.60 -7.85
N MET A 150 -0.34 9.73 -7.77
CA MET A 150 0.76 9.74 -8.76
C MET A 150 0.29 9.36 -10.15
N THR A 151 -0.65 8.43 -10.25
CA THR A 151 -1.25 8.04 -11.53
C THR A 151 -1.89 9.26 -12.19
N ASP A 152 -2.67 10.06 -11.45
CA ASP A 152 -3.27 11.28 -11.99
C ASP A 152 -2.24 12.33 -12.43
N VAL A 153 -1.10 12.40 -11.74
CA VAL A 153 0.03 13.24 -12.16
C VAL A 153 0.61 12.74 -13.48
N TYR A 154 0.86 11.44 -13.62
CA TYR A 154 1.41 10.89 -14.85
C TYR A 154 0.44 10.98 -16.03
N THR A 155 -0.86 10.75 -15.82
CA THR A 155 -1.88 10.92 -16.86
C THR A 155 -1.95 12.37 -17.32
N SER A 156 -2.00 13.32 -16.38
CA SER A 156 -2.05 14.75 -16.71
C SER A 156 -0.79 15.23 -17.42
N LEU A 157 0.40 14.80 -16.97
CA LEU A 157 1.66 15.09 -17.65
C LEU A 157 1.71 14.45 -19.04
N GLY A 158 1.18 13.24 -19.20
CA GLY A 158 1.03 12.57 -20.49
C GLY A 158 0.16 13.38 -21.46
N VAL A 159 -0.97 13.90 -20.98
CA VAL A 159 -1.86 14.79 -21.74
C VAL A 159 -1.13 16.07 -22.14
N PHE A 160 -0.45 16.76 -21.21
CA PHE A 160 0.34 17.95 -21.54
C PHE A 160 1.46 17.67 -22.55
N ALA A 161 2.15 16.53 -22.41
CA ALA A 161 3.18 16.10 -23.35
C ALA A 161 2.59 15.81 -24.74
N GLY A 162 1.43 15.14 -24.81
CA GLY A 162 0.72 14.87 -26.06
C GLY A 162 0.31 16.16 -26.78
N LEU A 163 -0.26 17.10 -26.05
CA LEU A 163 -0.66 18.40 -26.59
C LEU A 163 0.55 19.24 -27.05
N GLY A 164 1.63 19.26 -26.26
CA GLY A 164 2.88 19.91 -26.66
C GLY A 164 3.51 19.28 -27.91
N ALA A 165 3.48 17.95 -28.01
CA ALA A 165 3.96 17.23 -29.18
C ALA A 165 3.11 17.52 -30.42
N ILE A 166 1.78 17.58 -30.29
CA ILE A 166 0.87 17.98 -31.36
C ILE A 166 1.16 19.42 -31.80
N TYR A 167 1.35 20.34 -30.86
CA TYR A 167 1.65 21.75 -31.17
C TYR A 167 2.94 21.91 -31.99
N LEU A 168 3.97 21.10 -31.69
CA LEU A 168 5.25 21.15 -32.39
C LEU A 168 5.27 20.40 -33.72
N THR A 169 4.55 19.28 -33.84
CA THR A 169 4.67 18.36 -34.99
C THR A 169 3.45 18.36 -35.91
N GLY A 170 2.29 18.83 -35.43
CA GLY A 170 1.00 18.70 -36.10
C GLY A 170 0.41 17.29 -36.10
N LEU A 171 1.10 16.30 -35.50
CA LEU A 171 0.69 14.89 -35.53
C LEU A 171 -0.28 14.56 -34.38
N THR A 172 -1.58 14.55 -34.67
CA THR A 172 -2.65 14.22 -33.70
C THR A 172 -2.59 12.79 -33.16
N ILE A 173 -1.88 11.88 -33.85
CA ILE A 173 -1.70 10.49 -33.44
C ILE A 173 -0.80 10.32 -32.19
N LEU A 174 -0.02 11.36 -31.85
CA LEU A 174 0.90 11.30 -30.70
C LEU A 174 0.16 11.28 -29.35
N ASP A 175 -0.96 12.00 -29.23
CA ASP A 175 -1.81 12.01 -28.01
C ASP A 175 -2.26 10.60 -27.60
N PRO A 176 -2.94 9.82 -28.46
CA PRO A 176 -3.36 8.47 -28.08
C PRO A 176 -2.20 7.49 -27.86
N ILE A 177 -1.04 7.66 -28.54
CA ILE A 177 0.14 6.82 -28.28
C ILE A 177 0.68 7.08 -26.87
N ILE A 178 0.82 8.35 -26.48
CA ILE A 178 1.29 8.74 -25.15
C ILE A 178 0.28 8.29 -24.09
N ALA A 179 -1.02 8.46 -24.33
CA ALA A 179 -2.07 8.01 -23.43
C ALA A 179 -2.03 6.49 -23.20
N ILE A 180 -1.83 5.69 -24.25
CA ILE A 180 -1.68 4.23 -24.14
C ILE A 180 -0.40 3.87 -23.37
N ALA A 181 0.72 4.54 -23.65
CA ALA A 181 1.98 4.30 -22.93
C ALA A 181 1.83 4.56 -21.42
N VAL A 182 1.18 5.66 -21.05
CA VAL A 182 0.88 5.98 -19.65
C VAL A 182 -0.07 4.95 -19.04
N ALA A 183 -1.12 4.53 -19.75
CA ALA A 183 -2.04 3.49 -19.26
C ALA A 183 -1.33 2.16 -18.96
N LEU A 184 -0.35 1.76 -19.78
CA LEU A 184 0.45 0.55 -19.52
C LEU A 184 1.32 0.68 -18.26
N MET A 185 1.88 1.87 -18.00
CA MET A 185 2.62 2.14 -16.76
C MET A 185 1.70 2.03 -15.53
N ILE A 186 0.47 2.55 -15.65
CA ILE A 186 -0.56 2.50 -14.61
C ILE A 186 -0.95 1.05 -14.31
N PHE A 187 -1.20 0.24 -15.33
CA PHE A 187 -1.50 -1.19 -15.14
C PHE A 187 -0.40 -1.94 -14.41
N LYS A 188 0.86 -1.64 -14.72
CA LYS A 188 2.00 -2.23 -13.99
C LYS A 188 1.99 -1.83 -12.52
N ALA A 189 1.71 -0.56 -12.21
CA ALA A 189 1.63 -0.08 -10.82
C ALA A 189 0.47 -0.75 -10.06
N ALA A 190 -0.72 -0.78 -10.64
CA ALA A 190 -1.90 -1.42 -10.06
C ALA A 190 -1.70 -2.92 -9.85
N PHE A 191 -1.11 -3.63 -10.83
CA PHE A 191 -0.81 -5.06 -10.69
C PHE A 191 0.16 -5.33 -9.53
N ASN A 192 1.19 -4.49 -9.35
CA ASN A 192 2.12 -4.62 -8.24
C ASN A 192 1.41 -4.41 -6.89
N LEU A 193 0.55 -3.38 -6.79
CA LEU A 193 -0.24 -3.11 -5.58
C LEU A 193 -1.18 -4.28 -5.23
N ILE A 194 -1.89 -4.83 -6.22
CA ILE A 194 -2.76 -6.00 -6.03
C ILE A 194 -1.92 -7.18 -5.55
N ARG A 195 -0.81 -7.48 -6.23
CA ARG A 195 0.05 -8.61 -5.89
C ARG A 195 0.56 -8.51 -4.46
N GLU A 196 1.01 -7.34 -4.03
CA GLU A 196 1.51 -7.11 -2.67
C GLU A 196 0.40 -7.24 -1.63
N SER A 197 -0.76 -6.64 -1.89
CA SER A 197 -1.92 -6.67 -0.98
C SER A 197 -2.51 -8.07 -0.84
N VAL A 198 -2.63 -8.82 -1.94
CA VAL A 198 -3.10 -10.22 -1.93
C VAL A 198 -2.12 -11.11 -1.18
N ARG A 199 -0.81 -10.93 -1.35
CA ARG A 199 0.20 -11.68 -0.57
C ARG A 199 0.03 -11.46 0.94
N SER A 200 -0.24 -10.24 1.38
CA SER A 200 -0.48 -9.98 2.80
C SER A 200 -1.80 -10.61 3.29
N ILE A 201 -2.84 -10.67 2.45
CA ILE A 201 -4.09 -11.36 2.83
C ILE A 201 -3.89 -12.87 2.97
N LEU A 202 -3.10 -13.47 2.07
CA LEU A 202 -2.76 -14.90 2.05
C LEU A 202 -1.71 -15.30 3.09
N ASP A 203 -1.37 -14.42 4.03
CA ASP A 203 -0.43 -14.66 5.13
C ASP A 203 0.93 -15.19 4.62
N VAL A 204 1.44 -14.57 3.54
CA VAL A 204 2.79 -14.86 3.05
C VAL A 204 3.84 -14.46 4.09
N ASN A 205 4.92 -15.25 4.14
CA ASN A 205 6.09 -15.04 4.99
C ASN A 205 6.60 -13.60 4.98
N LEU A 206 7.19 -13.19 6.12
CA LEU A 206 7.93 -11.95 6.21
C LEU A 206 9.12 -11.91 5.22
N PRO A 207 9.61 -10.70 4.86
CA PRO A 207 10.79 -10.57 4.02
C PRO A 207 11.97 -11.37 4.56
N LYS A 208 12.81 -11.92 3.66
CA LYS A 208 13.96 -12.75 4.07
C LYS A 208 14.93 -12.04 5.02
N THR A 209 15.02 -10.72 4.94
CA THR A 209 15.79 -9.89 5.87
C THR A 209 15.26 -10.00 7.30
N GLU A 210 13.94 -9.94 7.48
CA GLU A 210 13.29 -10.08 8.79
C GLU A 210 13.33 -11.53 9.28
N GLU A 211 13.10 -12.52 8.39
CA GLU A 211 13.23 -13.94 8.78
C GLU A 211 14.66 -14.29 9.23
N ASN A 212 15.69 -13.75 8.54
CA ASN A 212 17.08 -13.98 8.93
C ASN A 212 17.42 -13.30 10.26
N LEU A 213 16.82 -12.14 10.54
CA LEU A 213 16.95 -11.46 11.84
C LEU A 213 16.34 -12.31 12.96
N ILE A 214 15.13 -12.84 12.78
CA ILE A 214 14.48 -13.75 13.73
C ILE A 214 15.37 -14.96 14.00
N LYS A 215 15.87 -15.59 12.93
CA LYS A 215 16.77 -16.75 13.04
C LYS A 215 18.08 -16.41 13.76
N GLY A 216 18.65 -15.23 13.51
CA GLY A 216 19.86 -14.77 14.18
C GLY A 216 19.66 -14.56 15.69
N ILE A 217 18.50 -14.04 16.09
CA ILE A 217 18.13 -13.90 17.51
C ILE A 217 17.92 -15.27 18.14
N LEU A 218 17.17 -16.17 17.51
CA LEU A 218 17.01 -17.53 18.02
C LEU A 218 18.37 -18.23 18.18
N GLN A 219 19.26 -18.07 17.21
CA GLN A 219 20.62 -18.62 17.27
C GLN A 219 21.47 -18.09 18.43
N SER A 220 21.24 -16.88 18.95
CA SER A 220 21.98 -16.40 20.12
C SER A 220 21.59 -17.12 21.41
N TYR A 221 20.45 -17.81 21.41
CA TYR A 221 19.95 -18.62 22.54
C TYR A 221 20.17 -20.14 22.33
N ALA A 222 20.93 -20.55 21.31
CA ALA A 222 21.07 -21.96 20.92
C ALA A 222 21.68 -22.88 22.00
N GLU A 223 22.30 -22.32 23.05
CA GLU A 223 22.81 -23.06 24.21
C GLU A 223 21.76 -23.26 25.31
N GLU A 224 20.57 -22.68 25.17
CA GLU A 224 19.50 -22.69 26.17
C GLU A 224 18.27 -23.53 25.75
N TYR A 225 18.21 -23.98 24.49
CA TYR A 225 17.18 -24.87 23.97
C TYR A 225 17.80 -25.95 23.07
N VAL A 226 17.06 -27.02 22.77
CA VAL A 226 17.56 -28.15 21.96
C VAL A 226 17.48 -27.82 20.47
N GLU A 227 16.30 -27.45 20.00
CA GLU A 227 16.05 -27.00 18.63
C GLU A 227 14.81 -26.10 18.57
N PHE A 228 14.61 -25.43 17.45
CA PHE A 228 13.33 -24.79 17.12
C PHE A 228 12.86 -25.26 15.74
N HIS A 229 11.56 -25.39 15.58
CA HIS A 229 10.94 -25.78 14.31
C HIS A 229 9.61 -25.05 14.10
N ASP A 230 8.98 -25.28 12.95
CA ASP A 230 7.69 -24.68 12.58
C ASP A 230 7.61 -23.15 12.72
N LEU A 231 8.72 -22.46 12.42
CA LEU A 231 8.77 -21.00 12.33
C LEU A 231 7.85 -20.52 11.20
N ARG A 232 6.71 -19.95 11.59
CA ARG A 232 5.73 -19.33 10.71
C ARG A 232 5.74 -17.82 10.95
N THR A 233 5.77 -17.06 9.86
CA THR A 233 5.73 -15.61 9.93
C THR A 233 4.69 -15.08 8.96
N ARG A 234 4.01 -13.98 9.33
CA ARG A 234 3.04 -13.31 8.46
C ARG A 234 2.92 -11.84 8.82
N LYS A 235 2.28 -11.07 7.94
CA LYS A 235 2.06 -9.63 8.11
C LYS A 235 0.59 -9.25 7.92
N ALA A 236 0.07 -8.39 8.78
CA ALA A 236 -1.25 -7.78 8.63
C ALA A 236 -1.17 -6.26 8.84
N GLY A 237 -1.26 -5.49 7.76
CA GLY A 237 -1.00 -4.05 7.82
C GLY A 237 0.46 -3.79 8.23
N SER A 238 0.67 -3.01 9.29
CA SER A 238 2.01 -2.77 9.87
C SER A 238 2.42 -3.79 10.94
N ASP A 239 1.53 -4.68 11.34
CA ASP A 239 1.80 -5.66 12.41
C ASP A 239 2.46 -6.91 11.86
N ARG A 240 3.39 -7.46 12.64
CA ARG A 240 4.13 -8.69 12.34
C ARG A 240 3.65 -9.79 13.27
N TYR A 241 3.56 -11.02 12.76
CA TYR A 241 3.22 -12.19 13.56
C TYR A 241 4.30 -13.25 13.37
N VAL A 242 4.75 -13.82 14.48
CA VAL A 242 5.80 -14.84 14.52
C VAL A 242 5.32 -15.95 15.44
N ASP A 243 5.10 -17.13 14.86
CA ASP A 243 4.74 -18.34 15.61
C ASP A 243 5.87 -19.35 15.44
N LEU A 244 6.34 -19.96 16.53
CA LEU A 244 7.39 -20.99 16.46
C LEU A 244 7.25 -22.02 17.58
N HIS A 245 7.83 -23.21 17.34
CA HIS A 245 7.95 -24.24 18.36
C HIS A 245 9.38 -24.28 18.89
N LEU A 246 9.53 -24.27 20.21
CA LEU A 246 10.82 -24.30 20.91
C LEU A 246 10.94 -25.59 21.71
N VAL A 247 11.90 -26.44 21.35
CA VAL A 247 12.12 -27.72 22.01
C VAL A 247 13.10 -27.54 23.17
N VAL A 248 12.69 -27.95 24.36
CA VAL A 248 13.47 -27.81 25.60
C VAL A 248 13.70 -29.16 26.30
N PRO A 249 14.73 -29.28 27.15
CA PRO A 249 14.93 -30.47 27.99
C PRO A 249 13.69 -30.86 28.80
N LYS A 250 13.41 -32.17 28.83
CA LYS A 250 12.16 -32.75 29.35
C LYS A 250 11.84 -32.42 30.81
N TYR A 251 12.86 -32.21 31.63
CA TYR A 251 12.75 -31.99 33.07
C TYR A 251 13.13 -30.57 33.50
N GLN A 252 13.17 -29.63 32.55
CA GLN A 252 13.45 -28.24 32.87
C GLN A 252 12.28 -27.62 33.65
N ASP A 253 12.61 -26.77 34.63
CA ASP A 253 11.60 -26.04 35.40
C ASP A 253 10.77 -25.14 34.47
N ILE A 254 9.44 -25.14 34.64
CA ILE A 254 8.53 -24.38 33.79
C ILE A 254 8.80 -22.87 33.87
N ASN A 255 9.25 -22.34 35.02
CA ASN A 255 9.61 -20.93 35.12
C ASN A 255 10.90 -20.65 34.37
N ALA A 256 11.87 -21.57 34.38
CA ALA A 256 13.09 -21.43 33.59
C ALA A 256 12.79 -21.40 32.08
N VAL A 257 11.89 -22.27 31.61
CA VAL A 257 11.43 -22.28 30.21
C VAL A 257 10.67 -20.99 29.88
N HIS A 258 9.75 -20.55 30.75
CA HIS A 258 9.00 -19.31 30.53
C HIS A 258 9.92 -18.08 30.49
N ASN A 259 10.90 -18.00 31.39
CA ASN A 259 11.91 -16.93 31.38
C ASN A 259 12.76 -16.93 30.10
N LEU A 260 13.05 -18.09 29.51
CA LEU A 260 13.73 -18.18 28.22
C LEU A 260 12.84 -17.63 27.10
N CYS A 261 11.57 -18.01 27.08
CA CYS A 261 10.60 -17.46 26.12
C CYS A 261 10.48 -15.95 26.25
N ASP A 262 10.33 -15.40 27.46
CA ASP A 262 10.22 -13.96 27.69
C ASP A 262 11.44 -13.20 27.15
N ARG A 263 12.66 -13.71 27.39
CA ARG A 263 13.89 -13.11 26.83
C ARG A 263 13.90 -13.12 25.31
N ILE A 264 13.57 -14.25 24.69
CA ILE A 264 13.49 -14.38 23.24
C ILE A 264 12.43 -13.42 22.68
N GLU A 265 11.25 -13.37 23.29
CA GLU A 265 10.17 -12.48 22.87
C GLU A 265 10.56 -11.00 22.98
N ASP A 266 11.22 -10.60 24.06
CA ASP A 266 11.66 -9.23 24.27
C ASP A 266 12.74 -8.80 23.26
N ASP A 267 13.71 -9.66 22.98
CA ASP A 267 14.73 -9.41 21.95
C ASP A 267 14.11 -9.33 20.55
N LEU A 268 13.13 -10.20 20.25
CA LEU A 268 12.38 -10.14 19.00
C LEU A 268 11.56 -8.84 18.90
N ARG A 269 10.86 -8.42 19.96
CA ARG A 269 10.09 -7.15 19.98
C ARG A 269 10.98 -5.93 19.84
N ALA A 270 12.18 -5.96 20.42
CA ALA A 270 13.15 -4.87 20.32
C ALA A 270 13.64 -4.66 18.88
N GLN A 271 13.80 -5.75 18.12
CA GLN A 271 14.31 -5.73 16.74
C GLN A 271 13.20 -5.69 15.68
N LEU A 272 11.98 -6.12 16.01
CA LEU A 272 10.80 -6.13 15.16
C LEU A 272 9.63 -5.39 15.84
N PRO A 273 9.59 -4.05 15.73
CA PRO A 273 8.49 -3.26 16.27
C PRO A 273 7.13 -3.73 15.74
N GLY A 274 6.17 -3.87 16.65
CA GLY A 274 4.82 -4.35 16.33
C GLY A 274 4.71 -5.86 16.10
N ALA A 275 5.72 -6.64 16.49
CA ALA A 275 5.66 -8.10 16.44
C ALA A 275 4.80 -8.67 17.59
N GLN A 276 3.83 -9.49 17.20
CA GLN A 276 3.14 -10.43 18.08
C GLN A 276 3.82 -11.78 17.94
N ILE A 277 4.39 -12.29 19.04
CA ILE A 277 5.13 -13.53 19.07
C ILE A 277 4.35 -14.56 19.88
N LEU A 278 4.29 -15.78 19.37
CA LEU A 278 3.77 -16.95 20.07
C LEU A 278 4.83 -18.05 20.03
N ILE A 279 5.38 -18.39 21.19
CA ILE A 279 6.33 -19.51 21.33
C ILE A 279 5.59 -20.68 21.96
N HIS A 280 5.42 -21.77 21.21
CA HIS A 280 4.93 -23.03 21.76
C HIS A 280 6.12 -23.86 22.24
N THR A 281 6.18 -24.15 23.53
CA THR A 281 7.29 -24.92 24.11
C THR A 281 6.95 -26.41 24.15
N GLU A 282 7.83 -27.23 23.62
CA GLU A 282 7.68 -28.68 23.56
C GLU A 282 8.82 -29.38 24.32
N PRO A 283 8.54 -30.43 25.11
CA PRO A 283 9.61 -31.22 25.71
C PRO A 283 10.28 -32.10 24.64
N CYS A 284 11.60 -32.28 24.70
CA CYS A 284 12.26 -33.25 23.81
C CYS A 284 11.68 -34.67 24.02
N GLY A 285 11.27 -35.30 22.91
CA GLY A 285 10.70 -36.66 22.88
C GLY A 285 11.72 -37.80 22.86
N GLY A 286 13.02 -37.51 22.69
CA GLY A 286 14.13 -38.48 22.58
C GLY A 286 15.18 -38.39 23.70
N HIS A 287 16.39 -38.93 23.48
CA HIS A 287 17.55 -38.79 24.39
C HIS A 287 18.20 -37.39 24.26
N CYS A 288 17.44 -36.32 24.49
CA CYS A 288 18.00 -34.98 24.71
C CYS A 288 17.98 -34.68 26.22
N GLU A 289 18.86 -35.34 26.98
CA GLU A 289 19.02 -35.04 28.40
C GLU A 289 19.84 -33.75 28.62
N GLU A 290 20.62 -33.31 27.62
CA GLU A 290 21.46 -32.12 27.68
C GLU A 290 21.36 -31.27 26.38
N ILE A 291 21.55 -29.96 26.54
CA ILE A 291 21.58 -29.00 25.43
C ILE A 291 22.92 -29.18 24.70
N GLY A 292 22.88 -29.50 23.40
CA GLY A 292 24.07 -29.77 22.58
C GLY A 292 24.31 -31.24 22.23
N SER A 293 23.44 -32.17 22.61
CA SER A 293 23.52 -33.60 22.22
C SER A 293 23.22 -33.87 20.74
N ILE A 294 22.85 -32.84 19.98
CA ILE A 294 22.62 -32.92 18.53
C ILE A 294 23.57 -31.91 17.87
N LYS A 295 24.75 -32.38 17.49
CA LYS A 295 25.60 -31.75 16.47
C LYS A 295 25.51 -32.54 15.18
#